data_AF-A0A951TF65-F1
#
_entry.id   AF-A0A951TF65-F1
#
_cell.length_a   1.000
_cell.length_b   1.000
_cell.length_c   1.000
_cell.angle_alpha   90.00
_cell.angle_beta   90.00
_cell.angle_gamma   90.00
#
_symmetry.space_group_name_H-M   'P 1'
#
loop_
_entity.id
_entity.type
_entity.pdbx_description
1 polymer ?
#
loop_
_entity_poly.entity_id
_entity_poly.type
_entity_poly.pdbx_seq_one_letter_code
_entity_poly.pdbx_strand_id
1 'polypeptide(L)'
;MKNLKRKLDFKYIGAIVGFILPLITLLILWQWRLPEKTFGLFLYFLKISSDLRDNILIMSMLPSLGVFYFTNFRLRMDRFSMGFVSLTVIYATIITILMLVL
;
A
#
# COMPACT_ATOMS: atom_id res chain seq x y z
N MET A 1 -13.53 6.35 21.71
CA MET A 1 -13.38 5.56 20.46
C MET A 1 -14.63 5.49 19.57
N LYS A 2 -15.87 5.42 20.10
CA LYS A 2 -17.11 5.33 19.27
C LYS A 2 -17.24 6.45 18.22
N ASN A 3 -16.88 7.69 18.56
CA ASN A 3 -17.02 8.84 17.66
C ASN A 3 -16.00 8.86 16.52
N LEU A 4 -14.77 8.38 16.77
CA LEU A 4 -13.71 8.34 15.74
C LEU A 4 -14.02 7.25 14.70
N LYS A 5 -14.46 6.07 15.17
CA LYS A 5 -14.92 4.98 14.30
C LYS A 5 -16.00 5.46 13.33
N ARG A 6 -17.04 6.14 13.84
CA ARG A 6 -18.17 6.62 13.01
C ARG A 6 -17.76 7.67 11.97
N LYS A 7 -16.68 8.43 12.22
CA LYS A 7 -16.15 9.41 11.28
C LYS A 7 -15.25 8.79 10.20
N LEU A 8 -14.60 7.67 10.49
CA LEU A 8 -13.63 7.04 9.59
C LEU A 8 -14.20 5.83 8.83
N ASP A 9 -15.31 5.24 9.28
CA ASP A 9 -15.92 4.04 8.68
C ASP A 9 -16.73 4.35 7.41
N PHE A 10 -16.04 4.92 6.42
CA PHE A 10 -16.58 5.19 5.11
C PHE A 10 -15.73 4.49 4.04
N LYS A 11 -16.41 3.96 3.02
CA LYS A 11 -15.77 3.20 1.94
C LYS A 11 -14.71 4.01 1.21
N TYR A 12 -14.97 5.29 0.92
CA TYR A 12 -14.03 6.16 0.21
C TYR A 12 -12.78 6.47 1.05
N ILE A 13 -12.90 6.54 2.38
CA ILE A 13 -11.73 6.76 3.26
C ILE A 13 -10.84 5.52 3.22
N GLY A 14 -11.43 4.33 3.34
CA GLY A 14 -10.70 3.07 3.18
C GLY A 14 -10.00 2.98 1.83
N ALA A 15 -10.68 3.39 0.77
CA ALA A 15 -10.12 3.44 -0.57
C ALA A 15 -8.92 4.41 -0.65
N ILE A 16 -9.07 5.65 -0.18
CA ILE A 16 -8.00 6.65 -0.16
C ILE A 16 -6.77 6.11 0.60
N VAL A 17 -6.99 5.47 1.76
CA VAL A 17 -5.90 4.86 2.52
C VAL A 17 -5.23 3.73 1.75
N GLY A 18 -6.01 2.86 1.08
CA GLY A 18 -5.49 1.79 0.23
C GLY A 18 -4.66 2.29 -0.96
N PHE A 19 -4.98 3.48 -1.47
CA PHE A 19 -4.21 4.13 -2.54
C PHE A 19 -2.92 4.79 -2.02
N ILE A 20 -2.99 5.46 -0.87
CA ILE A 20 -1.87 6.22 -0.33
C ILE A 20 -0.81 5.30 0.31
N LEU A 21 -1.21 4.18 0.91
CA LEU A 21 -0.29 3.30 1.64
C LEU A 21 0.91 2.84 0.79
N PRO A 22 0.71 2.30 -0.44
CA PRO A 22 1.81 1.88 -1.29
C PRO A 22 2.77 3.03 -1.64
N LEU A 23 2.24 4.25 -1.85
CA LEU A 23 3.04 5.43 -2.12
C LEU A 23 3.92 5.80 -0.92
N ILE A 24 3.37 5.73 0.30
CA ILE A 24 4.14 5.96 1.52
C ILE A 24 5.24 4.90 1.66
N THR A 25 4.94 3.62 1.43
CA THR A 25 5.97 2.58 1.47
C THR A 25 7.10 2.85 0.50
N LEU A 26 6.78 3.27 -0.73
CA LEU A 26 7.77 3.58 -1.75
C LEU A 26 8.71 4.72 -1.30
N LEU A 27 8.16 5.77 -0.68
CA LEU A 27 8.96 6.87 -0.13
C LEU A 27 9.85 6.43 1.04
N ILE A 28 9.31 5.62 1.95
CA ILE A 28 10.10 5.07 3.07
C ILE A 28 11.26 4.24 2.53
N LEU A 29 11.01 3.41 1.52
CA LEU A 29 12.01 2.52 0.96
C LEU A 29 13.08 3.27 0.17
N TRP A 30 12.71 4.30 -0.57
CA TRP A 30 13.66 5.23 -1.19
C TRP A 30 14.61 5.80 -0.14
N GLN A 31 14.05 6.32 0.96
CA GLN A 31 14.85 7.00 1.97
C GLN A 31 15.69 6.07 2.83
N TRP A 32 15.28 4.81 2.98
CA TRP A 32 16.04 3.83 3.76
C TRP A 32 17.16 3.17 2.94
N ARG A 33 16.88 2.75 1.70
CA ARG A 33 17.85 2.00 0.89
C ARG A 33 18.85 2.87 0.17
N LEU A 34 18.45 4.07 -0.26
CA LEU A 34 19.24 4.91 -1.17
C LEU A 34 19.17 6.40 -0.78
N PRO A 35 19.50 6.77 0.48
CA PRO A 35 19.32 8.13 0.98
C PRO A 35 20.11 9.20 0.21
N GLU A 36 21.24 8.83 -0.38
CA GLU A 36 22.12 9.75 -1.11
C GLU A 36 21.82 9.84 -2.62
N LYS A 37 20.86 9.07 -3.13
CA LYS A 37 20.55 9.03 -4.56
C LYS A 37 19.27 9.79 -4.87
N THR A 38 19.32 10.59 -5.94
CA THR A 38 18.17 11.30 -6.50
C THR A 38 17.03 10.32 -6.81
N PHE A 39 15.79 10.77 -6.57
CA PHE A 39 14.58 9.96 -6.81
C PHE A 39 14.52 9.36 -8.22
N GLY A 40 15.00 10.07 -9.25
CA GLY A 40 15.08 9.54 -10.61
C GLY A 40 16.00 8.33 -10.75
N LEU A 41 17.11 8.30 -10.04
CA LEU A 41 18.03 7.15 -10.02
C LEU A 41 17.41 5.96 -9.28
N PHE A 42 16.66 6.22 -8.21
CA PHE A 42 15.88 5.20 -7.50
C PHE A 42 14.85 4.54 -8.42
N LEU A 43 14.08 5.34 -9.17
CA LEU A 43 13.12 4.82 -10.15
C LEU A 43 13.80 4.00 -11.26
N TYR A 44 15.00 4.38 -11.68
CA TYR A 44 15.80 3.61 -12.62
C TYR A 44 16.19 2.24 -12.04
N PHE A 45 16.70 2.20 -10.80
CA PHE A 45 17.00 0.94 -10.11
C PHE A 45 15.78 0.05 -9.90
N LEU A 46 14.61 0.64 -9.61
CA LEU A 46 13.33 -0.05 -9.51
C LEU A 46 12.98 -0.84 -10.78
N LYS A 47 13.25 -0.25 -11.95
CA LYS A 47 12.94 -0.86 -13.24
C LYS A 47 13.86 -2.04 -13.57
N ILE A 48 15.08 -2.04 -13.07
CA ILE A 48 16.11 -3.00 -13.48
C ILE A 48 16.29 -4.12 -12.45
N SER A 49 16.13 -3.83 -11.16
CA SER A 49 16.31 -4.80 -10.08
C SER A 49 14.99 -5.49 -9.71
N SER A 50 14.89 -6.80 -9.95
CA SER A 50 13.79 -7.63 -9.45
C SER A 50 13.73 -7.64 -7.92
N ASP A 51 14.88 -7.78 -7.25
CA ASP A 51 14.98 -7.75 -5.78
C ASP A 51 14.39 -6.47 -5.19
N LEU A 52 14.65 -5.31 -5.80
CA LEU A 52 14.12 -4.05 -5.29
C LEU A 52 12.59 -3.97 -5.44
N ARG A 53 12.03 -4.52 -6.53
CA ARG A 53 10.58 -4.61 -6.75
C ARG A 53 9.91 -5.53 -5.72
N ASP A 54 10.49 -6.70 -5.49
CA ASP A 54 9.96 -7.68 -4.53
C ASP A 54 10.01 -7.12 -3.11
N ASN A 55 11.09 -6.44 -2.74
CA ASN A 55 11.21 -5.76 -1.45
C ASN A 55 10.12 -4.70 -1.26
N ILE A 56 9.78 -3.93 -2.30
CA ILE A 56 8.70 -2.93 -2.24
C ILE A 56 7.34 -3.59 -2.08
N LEU A 57 7.07 -4.65 -2.85
CA LEU A 57 5.82 -5.40 -2.71
C LEU A 57 5.65 -5.93 -1.28
N ILE A 58 6.67 -6.61 -0.74
CA ILE A 58 6.64 -7.15 0.63
C ILE A 58 6.46 -6.02 1.65
N MET A 59 7.21 -4.93 1.51
CA MET A 59 7.14 -3.78 2.42
C MET A 59 5.80 -3.03 2.32
N SER A 60 5.09 -3.10 1.20
CA SER A 60 3.75 -2.53 1.05
C SER A 60 2.67 -3.46 1.59
N MET A 61 2.89 -4.77 1.51
CA MET A 61 1.94 -5.77 2.04
C MET A 61 1.85 -5.73 3.56
N LEU A 62 2.97 -5.64 4.27
CA LEU A 62 3.00 -5.60 5.75
C LEU A 62 2.12 -4.50 6.38
N PRO A 63 2.29 -3.20 6.03
CA PRO A 63 1.44 -2.15 6.57
C PRO A 63 -0.01 -2.29 6.08
N SER A 64 -0.23 -2.84 4.87
CA SER A 64 -1.58 -3.07 4.36
C SER A 64 -2.34 -4.12 5.18
N LEU A 65 -1.66 -5.22 5.52
CA LEU A 65 -2.18 -6.23 6.43
C LEU A 65 -2.41 -5.67 7.83
N GLY A 66 -1.49 -4.84 8.33
CA GLY A 66 -1.65 -4.16 9.61
C GLY A 66 -2.89 -3.27 9.66
N VAL A 67 -3.07 -2.40 8.65
CA VAL A 67 -4.24 -1.52 8.52
C VAL A 67 -5.52 -2.36 8.42
N PHE A 68 -5.53 -3.40 7.59
CA PHE A 68 -6.68 -4.29 7.47
C PHE A 68 -7.00 -5.01 8.79
N TYR A 69 -5.99 -5.53 9.49
CA TYR A 69 -6.18 -6.22 10.75
C TYR A 69 -6.82 -5.31 11.80
N PHE A 70 -6.28 -4.10 11.98
CA PHE A 70 -6.81 -3.16 12.96
C PHE A 70 -8.20 -2.65 12.58
N THR A 71 -8.44 -2.34 11.31
CA THR A 71 -9.73 -1.76 10.90
C THR A 71 -10.83 -2.81 10.85
N ASN A 72 -10.54 -4.02 10.37
CA ASN A 72 -11.52 -5.10 10.24
C ASN A 72 -11.74 -5.85 11.57
N PHE A 73 -10.71 -6.43 12.18
CA PHE A 73 -10.87 -7.30 13.35
C PHE A 73 -10.98 -6.52 14.67
N ARG A 74 -10.13 -5.51 14.87
CA ARG A 74 -10.09 -4.77 16.14
C ARG A 74 -11.18 -3.70 16.23
N LEU A 75 -11.38 -2.93 15.16
CA LEU A 75 -12.30 -1.78 15.16
C LEU A 75 -13.66 -2.09 14.52
N ARG A 76 -13.81 -3.20 13.79
CA ARG A 76 -15.05 -3.59 13.06
C ARG A 76 -15.55 -2.49 12.13
N MET A 77 -14.65 -1.89 11.36
CA MET A 77 -14.93 -0.84 10.38
C MET A 77 -15.15 -1.48 9.00
N ASP A 78 -16.31 -2.10 8.82
CA ASP A 78 -16.57 -2.98 7.68
C ASP A 78 -16.58 -2.20 6.36
N ARG A 79 -17.10 -0.96 6.36
CA ARG A 79 -17.17 -0.13 5.15
C ARG A 79 -15.78 0.37 4.75
N PHE A 80 -15.00 0.82 5.73
CA PHE A 80 -13.59 1.17 5.49
C PHE A 80 -12.83 -0.04 4.94
N SER A 81 -12.92 -1.19 5.60
CA SER A 81 -12.16 -2.39 5.23
C SER A 81 -12.53 -2.87 3.83
N MET A 82 -13.81 -2.83 3.47
CA MET A 82 -14.25 -3.13 2.11
C MET A 82 -13.63 -2.18 1.08
N GLY A 83 -13.64 -0.87 1.33
CA GLY A 83 -13.03 0.12 0.42
C GLY A 83 -11.52 -0.07 0.29
N PHE A 84 -10.84 -0.31 1.40
CA PHE A 84 -9.41 -0.58 1.47
C PHE A 84 -9.05 -1.83 0.66
N VAL A 85 -9.69 -2.96 0.95
CA VAL A 85 -9.43 -4.25 0.27
C VAL A 85 -9.72 -4.15 -1.23
N SER A 86 -10.81 -3.48 -1.61
CA SER A 86 -11.19 -3.30 -3.02
C SER A 86 -10.03 -2.67 -3.82
N LEU A 87 -9.41 -1.61 -3.30
CA LEU A 87 -8.30 -0.97 -3.98
C LEU A 87 -7.02 -1.79 -3.94
N THR A 88 -6.71 -2.45 -2.82
CA THR A 88 -5.52 -3.31 -2.77
C THR A 88 -5.62 -4.47 -3.75
N VAL A 89 -6.82 -5.02 -3.97
CA VAL A 89 -7.06 -6.07 -4.98
C VAL A 89 -6.90 -5.53 -6.40
N ILE A 90 -7.42 -4.32 -6.68
CA ILE A 90 -7.23 -3.67 -7.98
C ILE A 90 -5.74 -3.46 -8.25
N TYR A 91 -4.99 -2.95 -7.27
CA TYR A 91 -3.55 -2.77 -7.38
C TYR A 91 -2.81 -4.08 -7.63
N ALA A 92 -3.09 -5.11 -6.81
CA ALA A 92 -2.49 -6.41 -6.97
C ALA A 92 -2.76 -6.97 -8.38
N THR A 93 -4.00 -6.87 -8.85
CA THR A 93 -4.39 -7.32 -10.19
C THR A 93 -3.61 -6.60 -11.29
N ILE A 94 -3.54 -5.27 -11.23
CA ILE A 94 -2.78 -4.46 -12.20
C ILE A 94 -1.30 -4.86 -12.19
N ILE A 95 -0.69 -4.99 -11.00
CA ILE A 95 0.72 -5.34 -10.86
C ILE A 95 0.98 -6.75 -11.39
N THR A 96 0.14 -7.72 -11.06
CA THR A 96 0.27 -9.10 -11.55
C THR A 96 0.16 -9.15 -13.07
N ILE A 97 -0.79 -8.43 -13.69
CA ILE A 97 -0.89 -8.36 -15.15
C ILE A 97 0.37 -7.73 -15.75
N LEU A 98 0.86 -6.62 -15.18
CA LEU A 98 2.08 -5.97 -15.66
C LEU A 98 3.29 -6.91 -15.56
N MET A 99 3.42 -7.68 -14.48
CA MET A 99 4.49 -8.66 -14.31
C MET A 99 4.41 -9.87 -15.25
N LEU A 100 3.21 -10.24 -15.73
CA LEU A 100 3.04 -11.33 -16.68
C LEU A 100 3.30 -10.90 -18.13
N VAL A 101 3.10 -9.61 -18.44
CA VAL A 101 3.23 -9.06 -19.80
C VAL A 101 4.64 -8.51 -20.07
N LEU A 102 5.38 -8.12 -19.02
CA LEU A 102 6.79 -7.66 -19.08
C LEU A 102 7.77 -8.81 -18.86
#